data_AF-A0A7N8XLS9-F1
#
_entry.id   AF-A0A7N8XLS9-F1
#
_cell.length_a   1.000
_cell.length_b   1.000
_cell.length_c   1.000
_cell.angle_alpha   90.00
_cell.angle_beta   90.00
_cell.angle_gamma   90.00
#
_symmetry.space_group_name_H-M   'P 1'
#
loop_
_entity.id
_entity.type
_entity.pdbx_description
1 polymer ?
#
loop_
_entity_poly.entity_id
_entity_poly.type
_entity_poly.pdbx_seq_one_letter_code
_entity_poly.pdbx_strand_id
1 'polypeptide(L)' 'KQNQVPKLTLKGKRICVELLMLLFLNNLAEEAKAKAFEEKSAVIRSQHVRAVSKKMLKKARG' A
#
# COMPACT_ATOMS: atom_id res chain seq x y z
N LYS A 1 21.69 23.51 -20.77
CA LYS A 1 20.55 22.58 -20.87
C LYS A 1 19.88 22.50 -19.49
N GLN A 2 18.72 23.12 -19.31
CA GLN A 2 18.00 23.07 -18.02
C GLN A 2 17.19 21.76 -17.94
N ASN A 3 17.48 20.94 -16.95
CA ASN A 3 16.68 19.77 -16.61
C ASN A 3 15.40 20.24 -15.89
N GLN A 4 14.29 20.30 -16.60
CA GLN A 4 12.99 20.55 -15.97
C GLN A 4 12.43 19.23 -15.45
N VAL A 5 12.46 19.03 -14.12
CA VAL A 5 11.73 17.93 -13.48
C VAL A 5 10.22 18.20 -13.56
N PRO A 6 9.38 17.16 -13.77
CA PRO A 6 7.96 17.35 -13.99
C PRO A 6 7.25 17.88 -12.74
N LYS A 7 6.53 19.01 -12.89
CA LYS A 7 5.78 19.63 -11.79
C LYS A 7 4.40 18.98 -11.67
N LEU A 8 4.28 17.95 -10.82
CA LEU A 8 3.01 17.31 -10.45
C LEU A 8 2.17 18.28 -9.61
N THR A 9 1.30 19.03 -10.27
CA THR A 9 0.41 19.99 -9.59
C THR A 9 -0.91 19.29 -9.27
N LEU A 10 -1.01 18.70 -8.07
CA LEU A 10 -2.20 17.96 -7.60
C LEU A 10 -3.27 18.88 -7.02
N LYS A 11 -3.83 19.79 -7.82
CA LYS A 11 -5.01 20.57 -7.41
C LYS A 11 -6.27 19.70 -7.63
N GLY A 12 -7.07 19.49 -6.57
CA GLY A 12 -8.36 18.77 -6.61
C GLY A 12 -8.32 17.25 -6.50
N LYS A 13 -7.15 16.60 -6.57
CA LYS A 13 -7.01 15.13 -6.49
C LYS A 13 -6.50 14.60 -5.14
N ARG A 14 -6.24 15.48 -4.16
CA ARG A 14 -5.67 15.10 -2.86
C ARG A 14 -6.56 14.11 -2.11
N ILE A 15 -7.87 14.36 -2.06
CA ILE A 15 -8.84 13.48 -1.41
C ILE A 15 -8.88 12.10 -2.07
N CYS A 16 -8.79 12.01 -3.40
CA CYS A 16 -8.74 10.73 -4.11
C CYS A 16 -7.46 9.96 -3.78
N VAL A 17 -6.30 10.63 -3.70
CA VAL A 17 -5.03 10.00 -3.33
C VAL A 17 -5.05 9.52 -1.88
N GLU A 18 -5.60 10.32 -0.96
CA GLU A 18 -5.77 9.95 0.45
C GLU A 18 -6.71 8.74 0.60
N LEU A 19 -7.84 8.73 -0.13
CA LEU A 19 -8.76 7.60 -0.13
C LEU A 19 -8.11 6.34 -0.71
N LEU A 20 -7.39 6.44 -1.83
CA LEU A 20 -6.68 5.31 -2.43
C LEU A 20 -5.60 4.76 -1.47
N MET A 21 -4.91 5.63 -0.76
CA MET A 21 -3.93 5.24 0.25
C MET A 21 -4.60 4.49 1.41
N LEU A 22 -5.71 5.00 1.93
CA LEU A 22 -6.49 4.34 2.99
C LEU A 22 -6.99 2.97 2.55
N LEU A 23 -7.56 2.87 1.35
CA LEU A 23 -8.02 1.59 0.80
C LEU A 23 -6.87 0.60 0.60
N PHE A 24 -5.72 1.07 0.12
CA PHE A 24 -4.52 0.24 -0.01
C PHE A 24 -4.03 -0.29 1.34
N LEU A 25 -3.94 0.58 2.35
CA LEU A 25 -3.50 0.19 3.69
C LEU A 25 -4.48 -0.78 4.35
N ASN A 26 -5.78 -0.57 4.19
CA ASN A 26 -6.81 -1.48 4.70
C ASN A 26 -6.66 -2.89 4.09
N ASN A 27 -6.52 -2.97 2.76
CA ASN A 27 -6.35 -4.25 2.07
C ASN A 27 -5.01 -4.93 2.43
N LEU A 28 -3.95 -4.15 2.60
CA LEU A 28 -2.64 -4.65 3.05
C LEU A 28 -2.72 -5.21 4.47
N ALA A 29 -3.42 -4.54 5.38
CA ALA A 29 -3.60 -4.97 6.75
C ALA A 29 -4.40 -6.28 6.84
N GLU A 30 -5.48 -6.41 6.07
CA GLU A 30 -6.27 -7.65 6.02
C GLU A 30 -5.45 -8.83 5.48
N GLU A 31 -4.67 -8.65 4.40
CA GLU A 31 -3.83 -9.73 3.88
C GLU A 31 -2.66 -10.05 4.83
N ALA A 32 -2.08 -9.06 5.52
CA ALA A 32 -1.05 -9.30 6.53
C ALA A 32 -1.60 -10.02 7.77
N LYS A 33 -2.84 -9.73 8.16
CA LYS A 33 -3.56 -10.43 9.24
C LYS A 33 -3.86 -11.87 8.86
N ALA A 34 -4.34 -12.11 7.63
CA ALA A 34 -4.52 -13.47 7.12
C ALA A 34 -3.20 -14.26 7.13
N LYS A 35 -2.10 -13.63 6.70
CA LYS A 35 -0.77 -14.25 6.75
C LYS A 35 -0.30 -14.56 8.17
N ALA A 36 -0.53 -13.64 9.12
CA ALA A 36 -0.22 -13.87 10.53
C ALA A 36 -1.01 -15.06 11.10
N PHE A 37 -2.30 -15.18 10.72
CA PHE A 37 -3.17 -16.27 11.14
C PHE A 37 -2.71 -17.63 10.56
N GLU A 38 -2.37 -17.68 9.27
CA GLU A 38 -1.79 -18.88 8.64
C GLU A 38 -0.52 -19.37 9.37
N GLU A 39 0.32 -18.43 9.82
CA GLU A 39 1.56 -18.71 10.55
C GLU A 39 1.33 -18.90 12.07
N LYS A 40 0.08 -18.95 12.54
CA LYS A 40 -0.31 -19.10 13.96
C LYS A 40 0.29 -18.02 14.86
N SER A 41 0.49 -16.82 14.31
CA SER A 41 1.01 -15.67 15.04
C SER A 41 -0.11 -14.84 15.65
N ALA A 42 -0.02 -14.56 16.96
CA ALA A 42 -0.98 -13.74 17.67
C ALA A 42 -0.91 -12.23 17.31
N VAL A 43 0.16 -11.79 16.66
CA VAL A 43 0.40 -10.38 16.29
C VAL A 43 0.92 -10.26 14.86
N ILE A 44 0.60 -9.17 14.18
CA ILE A 44 1.19 -8.87 12.87
C ILE A 44 2.64 -8.43 13.07
N ARG A 45 3.57 -9.13 12.44
CA ARG A 45 5.01 -8.83 12.44
C ARG A 45 5.45 -8.34 11.07
N SER A 46 6.63 -7.75 11.02
CA SER A 46 7.24 -7.24 9.78
C SER A 46 7.31 -8.30 8.66
N GLN A 47 7.57 -9.56 9.02
CA GLN A 47 7.62 -10.69 8.07
C GLN A 47 6.29 -10.94 7.35
N HIS A 48 5.15 -10.84 8.05
CA HIS A 48 3.82 -11.05 7.45
C HIS A 48 3.52 -9.94 6.44
N VAL A 49 3.79 -8.68 6.82
CA VAL A 49 3.65 -7.52 5.93
C VAL A 49 4.55 -7.66 4.70
N ARG A 50 5.82 -8.01 4.90
CA ARG A 50 6.79 -8.18 3.80
C ARG A 50 6.36 -9.28 2.82
N ALA A 51 5.81 -10.38 3.32
CA ALA A 51 5.33 -11.49 2.50
C ALA A 51 4.19 -11.06 1.54
N VAL A 52 3.26 -10.22 2.01
CA VAL A 52 2.11 -9.78 1.21
C VAL A 52 2.36 -8.50 0.39
N SER A 53 3.33 -7.67 0.80
CA SER A 53 3.58 -6.35 0.19
C SER A 53 3.79 -6.39 -1.32
N LYS A 54 4.57 -7.36 -1.83
CA LYS A 54 4.84 -7.48 -3.26
C LYS A 54 3.58 -7.77 -4.07
N LYS A 55 2.71 -8.65 -3.58
CA LYS A 55 1.42 -8.98 -4.20
C LYS A 55 0.51 -7.75 -4.18
N MET A 56 0.47 -7.03 -3.06
CA MET A 56 -0.43 -5.90 -2.88
C MET A 56 -0.05 -4.69 -3.71
N LEU A 57 1.24 -4.36 -3.77
CA LEU A 57 1.74 -3.31 -4.65
C LEU A 57 1.50 -3.61 -6.13
N LYS A 58 1.47 -4.90 -6.54
CA LYS A 58 1.09 -5.29 -7.90
C LYS A 58 -0.40 -5.08 -8.15
N LYS A 59 -1.27 -5.45 -7.21
CA LYS A 59 -2.73 -5.24 -7.34
C LYS A 59 -3.11 -3.76 -7.36
N ALA A 60 -2.33 -2.90 -6.71
CA ALA A 60 -2.59 -1.46 -6.64
C ALA A 60 -2.14 -0.68 -7.89
N ARG A 61 -1.51 -1.35 -8.86
CA ARG A 61 -1.23 -0.76 -10.17
C ARG A 61 -2.56 -0.66 -10.91
N GLY A 62 -2.94 0.55 -11.28
CA GLY A 62 -4.12 0.80 -12.12
C GLY A 62 -4.00 0.15 -13.49
#